data_AF-A0A2S2PTP1-F1
#
_entry.id   AF-A0A2S2PTP1-F1
#
_cell.length_a   1.000
_cell.length_b   1.000
_cell.length_c   1.000
_cell.angle_alpha   90.00
_cell.angle_beta   90.00
_cell.angle_gamma   90.00
#
_symmetry.space_group_name_H-M   'P 1'
#
loop_
_entity.id
_entity.type
_entity.pdbx_description
1 polymer ?
#
loop_
_entity_poly.entity_id
_entity_poly.type
_entity_poly.pdbx_seq_one_letter_code
_entity_poly.pdbx_strand_id
1 'polypeptide(L)'
;MMDTVMVEEEDLQLEVQTNNKITKTLQDQIIDHIVSNALNNDFISQQKDQSEFSLEERRKIAEKILNDSHSKFLYVFGDYLSEDHLEYFKSRNNDNYEIHFHLHRLSRLINSKKVISKNRRYQAMLELLKGDYFSDNEMRNREPLLWEQLVGQYLSEEEKFNYDNQYLAQNS
;
A
#
# COMPACT_ATOMS: atom_id res chain seq x y z
N MET A 1 65.56 -2.24 -4.00
CA MET A 1 64.58 -1.24 -3.56
C MET A 1 63.39 -1.35 -4.50
N MET A 2 62.51 -2.29 -4.16
CA MET A 2 61.22 -2.52 -4.81
C MET A 2 60.21 -1.83 -3.89
N ASP A 3 59.55 -0.79 -4.37
CA ASP A 3 58.32 -0.23 -3.81
C ASP A 3 57.81 0.80 -4.82
N THR A 4 56.49 0.98 -4.94
CA THR A 4 55.75 2.07 -5.63
C THR A 4 54.93 1.74 -6.90
N VAL A 5 54.74 0.49 -7.35
CA VAL A 5 53.91 0.25 -8.57
C VAL A 5 52.82 -0.83 -8.39
N MET A 6 52.18 -0.92 -7.22
CA MET A 6 51.07 -1.89 -7.02
C MET A 6 49.87 -1.32 -6.26
N VAL A 7 49.74 0.00 -6.11
CA VAL A 7 48.68 0.62 -5.27
C VAL A 7 47.52 1.22 -6.08
N GLU A 8 47.63 1.36 -7.41
CA GLU A 8 46.62 2.09 -8.20
C GLU A 8 45.56 1.21 -8.89
N GLU A 9 45.67 -0.13 -8.87
CA GLU A 9 44.69 -1.01 -9.54
C GLU A 9 43.64 -1.63 -8.59
N GLU A 10 43.88 -1.64 -7.27
CA GLU A 10 42.91 -2.19 -6.30
C GLU A 10 41.78 -1.20 -5.96
N ASP A 11 42.04 0.11 -6.00
CA ASP A 11 41.05 1.14 -5.65
C ASP A 11 39.95 1.31 -6.73
N LEU A 12 40.27 1.04 -8.01
CA LEU A 12 39.24 1.02 -9.07
C LEU A 12 38.33 -0.22 -8.99
N GLN A 13 38.77 -1.32 -8.38
CA GLN A 13 37.93 -2.52 -8.22
C GLN A 13 36.98 -2.41 -7.02
N LEU A 14 37.34 -1.61 -6.01
CA LEU A 14 36.51 -1.33 -4.84
C LEU A 14 35.39 -0.31 -5.12
N GLU A 15 35.61 0.65 -6.02
CA GLU A 15 34.56 1.60 -6.44
C GLU A 15 33.52 1.00 -7.40
N VAL A 16 33.88 -0.03 -8.18
CA VAL A 16 32.91 -0.72 -9.07
C VAL A 16 32.00 -1.68 -8.29
N GLN A 17 32.44 -2.19 -7.14
CA GLN A 17 31.64 -3.11 -6.32
C GLN A 17 30.65 -2.40 -5.37
N THR A 18 30.91 -1.15 -4.99
CA THR A 18 30.09 -0.41 -4.02
C THR A 18 28.92 0.34 -4.65
N ASN A 19 28.95 0.58 -5.96
CA ASN A 19 27.87 1.26 -6.70
C ASN A 19 26.69 0.34 -7.11
N ASN A 20 26.77 -0.97 -6.85
CA ASN A 20 25.69 -1.95 -7.14
C ASN A 20 24.72 -2.20 -5.96
N LYS A 21 24.81 -1.40 -4.89
CA LYS A 21 23.82 -1.26 -3.81
C LYS A 21 23.39 0.21 -3.86
N ILE A 22 22.18 0.67 -4.20
CA ILE A 22 20.83 0.18 -3.97
C ILE A 22 19.93 0.90 -4.99
N THR A 23 19.69 0.32 -6.16
CA THR A 23 18.43 0.54 -6.88
C THR A 23 17.76 -0.81 -6.95
N LYS A 24 16.95 -1.09 -5.94
CA LYS A 24 16.15 -2.31 -5.87
C LYS A 24 15.35 -2.39 -7.17
N THR A 25 15.58 -3.44 -7.96
CA THR A 25 14.93 -3.56 -9.25
C THR A 25 13.42 -3.64 -9.04
N LEU A 26 12.61 -3.23 -10.02
CA LEU A 26 11.14 -3.35 -9.91
C LEU A 26 10.73 -4.80 -9.63
N GLN A 27 11.50 -5.77 -10.14
CA GLN A 27 11.37 -7.19 -9.85
C GLN A 27 11.57 -7.50 -8.36
N ASP A 28 12.64 -7.00 -7.73
CA ASP A 28 12.88 -7.19 -6.29
C ASP A 28 11.77 -6.58 -5.43
N GLN A 29 11.21 -5.44 -5.84
CA GLN A 29 10.09 -4.81 -5.14
C GLN A 29 8.82 -5.67 -5.21
N ILE A 30 8.52 -6.23 -6.39
CA ILE A 30 7.39 -7.15 -6.60
C ILE A 30 7.54 -8.38 -5.70
N ILE A 31 8.73 -8.99 -5.70
CA ILE A 31 9.01 -10.20 -4.93
C ILE A 31 8.88 -9.93 -3.43
N ASP A 32 9.47 -8.85 -2.93
CA ASP A 32 9.40 -8.52 -1.50
C ASP A 32 7.99 -8.18 -1.05
N HIS A 33 7.19 -7.55 -1.92
CA HIS A 33 5.78 -7.31 -1.66
C HIS A 33 4.99 -8.62 -1.53
N ILE A 34 5.28 -9.60 -2.38
CA ILE A 34 4.62 -10.92 -2.34
C ILE A 34 5.07 -11.72 -1.12
N VAL A 35 6.36 -11.74 -0.80
CA VAL A 35 6.89 -12.42 0.39
C VAL A 35 6.27 -11.85 1.67
N SER A 36 5.95 -10.55 1.70
CA SER A 36 5.32 -9.91 2.85
C SER A 36 3.81 -10.17 2.96
N ASN A 37 3.09 -10.25 1.83
CA ASN A 37 1.63 -10.23 1.82
C ASN A 37 0.94 -11.54 1.41
N ALA A 38 1.61 -12.40 0.65
CA ALA A 38 1.01 -13.65 0.19
C ALA A 38 0.88 -14.68 1.32
N LEU A 39 0.02 -15.67 1.13
CA LEU A 39 -0.17 -16.76 2.08
C LEU A 39 0.75 -17.93 1.74
N ASN A 40 1.08 -18.78 2.73
CA ASN A 40 2.00 -19.91 2.52
C ASN A 40 1.49 -20.93 1.49
N ASN A 41 0.17 -21.10 1.39
CA ASN A 41 -0.48 -21.98 0.41
C ASN A 41 -0.30 -21.53 -1.05
N ASP A 42 -0.01 -20.26 -1.29
CA ASP A 42 0.19 -19.72 -2.63
C ASP A 42 1.56 -20.12 -3.21
N PHE A 43 2.54 -20.45 -2.35
CA PHE A 43 3.88 -20.82 -2.81
C PHE A 43 3.96 -22.29 -3.21
N ILE A 44 3.34 -23.20 -2.45
CA ILE A 44 3.22 -24.64 -2.74
C ILE A 44 1.95 -25.18 -2.04
N SER A 45 1.27 -26.17 -2.65
CA SER A 45 0.24 -26.98 -1.97
C SER A 45 0.87 -27.74 -0.80
N GLN A 46 0.89 -27.13 0.38
CA GLN A 46 1.40 -27.76 1.60
C GLN A 46 0.40 -28.80 2.09
N GLN A 47 0.86 -30.04 2.29
CA GLN A 47 0.14 -30.99 3.14
C GLN A 47 0.27 -30.56 4.60
N LYS A 48 -0.74 -30.90 5.41
CA LYS A 48 -1.06 -30.40 6.75
C LYS A 48 0.09 -30.42 7.79
N ASP A 49 1.20 -31.09 7.50
CA ASP A 49 2.31 -31.38 8.44
C ASP A 49 3.67 -30.76 8.03
N GLN A 50 3.70 -29.82 7.09
CA GLN A 50 4.94 -29.14 6.67
C GLN A 50 5.16 -27.82 7.42
N SER A 51 6.42 -27.55 7.79
CA SER A 51 6.84 -26.30 8.45
C SER A 51 6.54 -25.07 7.59
N GLU A 52 6.28 -23.93 8.25
CA GLU A 52 6.12 -22.64 7.57
C GLU A 52 7.39 -22.32 6.76
N PHE A 53 7.22 -21.90 5.51
CA PHE A 53 8.35 -21.47 4.68
C PHE A 53 9.01 -20.25 5.31
N SER A 54 10.33 -20.27 5.41
CA SER A 54 11.12 -19.07 5.72
C SER A 54 10.92 -18.00 4.64
N LEU A 55 11.14 -16.73 5.00
CA LEU A 55 11.01 -15.62 4.06
C LEU A 55 11.94 -15.79 2.84
N GLU A 56 13.14 -16.34 3.07
CA GLU A 56 14.14 -16.65 2.06
C GLU A 56 13.67 -17.75 1.11
N GLU A 57 12.99 -18.78 1.60
CA GLU A 57 12.42 -19.84 0.76
C GLU A 57 11.28 -19.32 -0.11
N ARG A 58 10.38 -18.52 0.50
CA ARG A 58 9.28 -17.86 -0.23
C ARG A 58 9.82 -16.99 -1.35
N ARG A 59 10.87 -16.22 -1.07
CA ARG A 59 11.58 -15.40 -2.07
C ARG A 59 12.07 -16.24 -3.23
N LYS A 60 12.82 -17.30 -2.95
CA LYS A 60 13.37 -18.20 -4.00
C LYS A 60 12.28 -18.82 -4.86
N ILE A 61 11.15 -19.23 -4.25
CA ILE A 61 10.02 -19.80 -4.98
C ILE A 61 9.38 -18.75 -5.89
N ALA A 62 9.11 -17.55 -5.38
CA ALA A 62 8.51 -16.47 -6.16
C ALA A 62 9.43 -16.03 -7.33
N GLU A 63 10.74 -15.90 -7.08
CA GLU A 63 11.74 -15.59 -8.12
C GLU A 63 11.77 -16.67 -9.20
N LYS A 64 11.75 -17.94 -8.80
CA LYS A 64 11.72 -19.07 -9.74
C LYS A 64 10.46 -19.04 -10.62
N ILE A 65 9.28 -18.82 -10.04
CA ILE A 65 8.03 -18.77 -10.80
C ILE A 65 8.02 -17.56 -11.73
N LEU A 66 8.50 -16.40 -11.27
CA LEU A 66 8.56 -15.18 -12.08
C LEU A 66 9.46 -15.35 -13.31
N ASN A 67 10.62 -15.99 -13.13
CA ASN A 67 11.57 -16.24 -14.21
C ASN A 67 11.12 -17.37 -15.15
N ASP A 68 10.37 -18.36 -14.65
CA ASP A 68 9.82 -19.46 -15.46
C ASP A 68 8.66 -18.99 -16.36
N SER A 69 7.64 -18.36 -15.76
CA SER A 69 6.45 -17.95 -16.49
C SER A 69 5.73 -16.79 -15.81
N HIS A 70 5.71 -15.65 -16.51
CA HIS A 70 4.93 -14.48 -16.12
C HIS A 70 3.41 -14.79 -16.00
N SER A 71 2.84 -15.63 -16.88
CA SER A 71 1.43 -16.04 -16.78
C SER A 71 1.14 -16.77 -15.47
N LYS A 72 1.94 -17.80 -15.15
CA LYS A 72 1.76 -18.58 -13.91
C LYS A 72 1.93 -17.68 -12.68
N PHE A 73 2.90 -16.77 -12.72
CA PHE A 73 3.12 -15.81 -11.66
C PHE A 73 1.88 -14.93 -11.42
N LEU A 74 1.28 -14.38 -12.48
CA LEU A 74 0.07 -13.56 -12.38
C LEU A 74 -1.16 -14.37 -11.94
N TYR A 75 -1.23 -15.66 -12.30
CA TYR A 75 -2.29 -16.55 -11.84
C TYR A 75 -2.22 -16.80 -10.32
N VAL A 76 -1.03 -17.08 -9.80
CA VAL A 76 -0.81 -17.43 -8.40
C VAL A 76 -0.79 -16.18 -7.50
N PHE A 77 0.05 -15.20 -7.83
CA PHE A 77 0.32 -14.05 -6.95
C PHE A 77 -0.42 -12.78 -7.37
N GLY A 78 -1.21 -12.82 -8.46
CA GLY A 78 -1.82 -11.63 -9.05
C GLY A 78 -2.69 -10.82 -8.08
N ASP A 79 -3.40 -11.50 -7.18
CA ASP A 79 -4.32 -10.85 -6.24
C ASP A 79 -3.59 -9.99 -5.17
N TYR A 80 -2.29 -10.23 -4.97
CA TYR A 80 -1.41 -9.48 -4.07
C TYR A 80 -0.63 -8.36 -4.78
N LEU A 81 -0.78 -8.20 -6.10
CA LEU A 81 -0.05 -7.20 -6.86
C LEU A 81 -0.72 -5.82 -6.78
N SER A 82 0.12 -4.78 -6.74
CA SER A 82 -0.27 -3.38 -6.87
C SER A 82 -0.34 -2.97 -8.33
N GLU A 83 -1.01 -1.84 -8.60
CA GLU A 83 -1.16 -1.32 -9.97
C GLU A 83 0.20 -1.04 -10.64
N ASP A 84 1.16 -0.51 -9.87
CA ASP A 84 2.54 -0.25 -10.34
C ASP A 84 3.26 -1.54 -10.74
N HIS A 85 2.99 -2.65 -10.03
CA HIS A 85 3.58 -3.94 -10.34
C HIS A 85 3.04 -4.52 -11.65
N LEU A 86 1.79 -4.22 -12.02
CA LEU A 86 1.20 -4.71 -13.27
C LEU A 86 1.88 -4.09 -14.49
N GLU A 87 2.42 -2.88 -14.36
CA GLU A 87 3.11 -2.19 -15.46
C GLU A 87 4.36 -2.93 -15.93
N TYR A 88 5.09 -3.56 -14.98
CA TYR A 88 6.24 -4.42 -15.27
C TYR A 88 5.89 -5.54 -16.28
N PHE A 89 4.71 -6.14 -16.14
CA PHE A 89 4.28 -7.24 -16.99
C PHE A 89 3.77 -6.78 -18.35
N LYS A 90 3.18 -5.57 -18.42
CA LYS A 90 2.75 -4.96 -19.70
C LYS A 90 3.94 -4.66 -20.59
N SER A 91 4.99 -4.04 -20.05
CA SER A 91 6.13 -3.59 -20.87
C SER A 91 6.94 -4.74 -21.49
N ARG A 92 6.87 -5.95 -20.91
CA ARG A 92 7.74 -7.08 -21.25
C ARG A 92 7.07 -8.18 -22.08
N ASN A 93 5.73 -8.18 -22.20
CA ASN A 93 4.98 -9.30 -22.78
C ASN A 93 3.82 -8.86 -23.69
N ASN A 94 4.11 -8.04 -24.71
CA ASN A 94 3.07 -7.45 -25.58
C ASN A 94 2.24 -8.47 -26.39
N ASP A 95 2.76 -9.66 -26.68
CA ASP A 95 2.08 -10.59 -27.60
C ASP A 95 1.40 -11.78 -26.90
N ASN A 96 1.48 -11.88 -25.57
CA ASN A 96 0.91 -13.02 -24.84
C ASN A 96 -0.52 -12.73 -24.36
N TYR A 97 -1.49 -13.36 -25.01
CA TYR A 97 -2.92 -13.25 -24.70
C TYR A 97 -3.25 -13.59 -23.22
N GLU A 98 -2.64 -14.64 -22.67
CA GLU A 98 -2.92 -15.09 -21.30
C GLU A 98 -2.50 -14.03 -20.27
N ILE A 99 -1.33 -13.41 -20.49
CA ILE A 99 -0.84 -12.32 -19.65
C ILE A 99 -1.78 -11.12 -19.73
N HIS A 100 -2.20 -10.72 -20.92
CA HIS A 100 -3.16 -9.62 -21.10
C HIS A 100 -4.50 -9.90 -20.40
N PHE A 101 -5.00 -11.13 -20.49
CA PHE A 101 -6.21 -11.55 -19.79
C PHE A 101 -6.07 -11.37 -18.26
N HIS A 102 -4.97 -11.85 -17.68
CA HIS A 102 -4.71 -11.69 -16.25
C HIS A 102 -4.57 -10.22 -15.86
N LEU A 103 -3.83 -9.41 -16.62
CA LEU A 103 -3.65 -7.99 -16.35
C LEU A 103 -4.97 -7.21 -16.40
N HIS A 104 -5.82 -7.50 -17.38
CA HIS A 104 -7.15 -6.89 -17.47
C HIS A 104 -8.03 -7.31 -16.29
N ARG A 105 -8.04 -8.59 -15.91
CA ARG A 105 -8.76 -9.08 -14.72
C ARG A 105 -8.32 -8.37 -13.45
N LEU A 106 -7.01 -8.29 -13.23
CA LEU A 106 -6.42 -7.72 -12.02
C LEU A 106 -6.62 -6.20 -11.92
N SER A 107 -6.42 -5.46 -13.01
CA SER A 107 -6.66 -4.01 -13.03
C SER A 107 -8.12 -3.67 -12.71
N ARG A 108 -9.08 -4.43 -13.24
CA ARG A 108 -10.50 -4.27 -12.90
C ARG A 108 -10.79 -4.58 -11.43
N LEU A 109 -10.15 -5.60 -10.86
CA LEU A 109 -10.31 -5.95 -9.46
C LEU A 109 -9.78 -4.85 -8.53
N ILE A 110 -8.58 -4.34 -8.80
CA ILE A 110 -7.95 -3.25 -8.03
C ILE A 110 -8.85 -2.00 -8.07
N ASN A 111 -9.32 -1.61 -9.26
CA ASN A 111 -10.19 -0.46 -9.43
C ASN A 111 -11.55 -0.65 -8.75
N SER A 112 -12.13 -1.85 -8.83
CA SER A 112 -13.37 -2.19 -8.11
C SER A 112 -13.20 -2.04 -6.60
N LYS A 113 -12.11 -2.56 -6.01
CA LYS A 113 -11.81 -2.39 -4.58
C LYS A 113 -11.71 -0.91 -4.18
N LYS A 114 -11.05 -0.07 -5.00
CA LYS A 114 -10.98 1.39 -4.79
C LYS A 114 -12.37 2.03 -4.81
N VAL A 115 -13.21 1.68 -5.78
CA VAL A 115 -14.59 2.18 -5.91
C VAL A 115 -15.46 1.73 -4.73
N ILE A 116 -15.41 0.45 -4.34
CA ILE A 116 -16.15 -0.08 -3.20
C ILE A 116 -15.78 0.67 -1.91
N SER A 117 -14.50 0.91 -1.66
CA SER A 117 -14.05 1.68 -0.49
C SER A 117 -14.56 3.12 -0.51
N LYS A 118 -14.54 3.79 -1.68
CA LYS A 118 -15.14 5.14 -1.84
C LYS A 118 -16.65 5.11 -1.59
N ASN A 119 -17.36 4.15 -2.16
CA ASN A 119 -18.80 3.99 -1.98
C ASN A 119 -19.15 3.72 -0.52
N ARG A 120 -18.39 2.86 0.18
CA ARG A 120 -18.60 2.60 1.62
C ARG A 120 -18.40 3.86 2.46
N ARG A 121 -17.34 4.63 2.20
CA ARG A 121 -17.10 5.92 2.88
C ARG A 121 -18.21 6.92 2.60
N TYR A 122 -18.66 6.99 1.35
CA TYR A 122 -19.77 7.85 0.96
C TYR A 122 -21.07 7.46 1.66
N GLN A 123 -21.41 6.17 1.70
CA GLN A 123 -22.59 5.69 2.43
C GLN A 123 -22.48 6.00 3.94
N ALA A 124 -21.32 5.77 4.55
CA ALA A 124 -21.11 6.15 5.96
C ALA A 124 -21.32 7.67 6.17
N MET A 125 -20.79 8.52 5.29
CA MET A 125 -21.01 9.96 5.32
C MET A 125 -22.50 10.31 5.20
N LEU A 126 -23.25 9.64 4.31
CA LEU A 126 -24.69 9.85 4.17
C LEU A 126 -25.46 9.46 5.44
N GLU A 127 -25.06 8.38 6.12
CA GLU A 127 -25.66 8.03 7.41
C GLU A 127 -25.37 9.08 8.48
N LEU A 128 -24.14 9.60 8.53
CA LEU A 128 -23.79 10.69 9.45
C LEU A 128 -24.59 11.97 9.18
N LEU A 129 -24.91 12.24 7.91
CA LEU A 129 -25.70 13.42 7.50
C LEU A 129 -27.18 13.32 7.93
N LYS A 130 -27.70 12.12 8.19
CA LYS A 130 -29.10 11.95 8.65
C LYS A 130 -29.30 12.38 10.11
N GLY A 131 -28.23 12.42 10.90
CA GLY A 131 -28.27 12.87 12.29
C GLY A 131 -27.53 14.19 12.48
N ASP A 132 -27.31 14.54 13.74
CA ASP A 132 -26.68 15.83 14.10
C ASP A 132 -25.15 15.77 14.09
N TYR A 133 -24.57 14.78 13.41
CA TYR A 133 -23.14 14.48 13.50
C TYR A 133 -22.26 15.70 13.13
N PHE A 134 -22.70 16.51 12.18
CA PHE A 134 -21.99 17.70 11.71
C PHE A 134 -22.51 19.02 12.32
N SER A 135 -23.34 18.95 13.37
CA SER A 135 -23.77 20.16 14.09
C SER A 135 -22.61 20.75 14.91
N ASP A 136 -22.65 22.07 15.14
CA ASP A 136 -21.65 22.77 15.95
C ASP A 136 -21.50 22.17 17.35
N ASN A 137 -22.62 21.80 17.98
CA ASN A 137 -22.66 21.20 19.31
C ASN A 137 -21.94 19.84 19.33
N GLU A 138 -22.23 18.99 18.35
CA GLU A 138 -21.59 17.69 18.21
C GLU A 138 -20.10 17.78 17.84
N MET A 139 -19.72 18.76 17.02
CA MET A 139 -18.31 19.05 16.74
C MET A 139 -17.59 19.49 18.02
N ARG A 140 -18.18 20.40 18.80
CA ARG A 140 -17.64 20.85 20.08
C ARG A 140 -17.52 19.72 21.10
N ASN A 141 -18.50 18.81 21.15
CA ASN A 141 -18.48 17.63 22.02
C ASN A 141 -17.28 16.71 21.71
N ARG A 142 -16.98 16.49 20.42
CA ARG A 142 -15.91 15.57 19.99
C ARG A 142 -14.53 16.20 20.01
N GLU A 143 -14.43 17.44 19.52
CA GLU A 143 -13.16 18.16 19.41
C GLU A 143 -13.36 19.65 19.75
N PRO A 144 -13.37 20.00 21.05
CA PRO A 144 -13.65 21.36 21.51
C PRO A 144 -12.69 22.41 20.92
N LEU A 145 -11.41 22.05 20.75
CA LEU A 145 -10.39 22.96 20.20
C LEU A 145 -10.68 23.28 18.73
N LEU A 146 -11.07 22.30 17.92
CA LEU A 146 -11.42 22.49 16.52
C LEU A 146 -12.63 23.42 16.38
N TRP A 147 -13.63 23.23 17.25
CA TRP A 147 -14.79 24.13 17.28
C TRP A 147 -14.39 25.57 17.60
N GLU A 148 -13.50 25.80 18.56
CA GLU A 148 -13.03 27.16 18.87
C GLU A 148 -12.31 27.78 17.66
N GLN A 149 -11.46 27.02 16.96
CA GLN A 149 -10.71 27.49 15.80
C GLN A 149 -11.58 27.79 14.57
N LEU A 150 -12.65 27.00 14.34
CA LEU A 150 -13.48 27.12 13.14
C LEU A 150 -14.76 27.94 13.34
N VAL A 151 -15.29 27.98 14.56
CA VAL A 151 -16.56 28.64 14.89
C VAL A 151 -16.35 29.65 16.01
N GLY A 152 -15.88 29.19 17.18
CA GLY A 152 -15.88 29.96 18.42
C GLY A 152 -15.14 31.31 18.34
N GLN A 153 -14.03 31.39 17.61
CA GLN A 153 -13.24 32.62 17.47
C GLN A 153 -13.92 33.71 16.61
N TYR A 154 -14.93 33.35 15.83
CA TYR A 154 -15.66 34.29 14.97
C TYR A 154 -16.98 34.77 15.57
N LEU A 155 -17.34 34.25 16.75
CA LEU A 155 -18.53 34.66 17.48
C LEU A 155 -18.23 35.89 18.35
N SER A 156 -19.19 36.81 18.42
CA SER A 156 -19.18 37.87 19.43
C SER A 156 -19.37 37.28 20.85
N GLU A 157 -19.04 38.06 21.88
CA GLU A 157 -19.20 37.63 23.28
C GLU A 157 -20.66 37.27 23.60
N GLU A 158 -21.62 38.01 23.07
CA GLU A 158 -23.06 37.73 23.23
C GLU A 158 -23.48 36.43 22.55
N GLU A 159 -23.01 36.20 21.31
CA GLU A 159 -23.29 34.95 20.59
C GLU A 159 -22.65 33.75 21.28
N LYS A 160 -21.42 33.90 21.77
CA LYS A 160 -20.70 32.85 22.50
C LYS A 160 -21.42 32.48 23.80
N PHE A 161 -21.90 33.48 24.55
CA PHE A 161 -22.72 33.25 25.74
C PHE A 161 -24.01 32.48 25.42
N ASN A 162 -24.69 32.82 24.32
CA ASN A 162 -25.89 32.10 23.88
C ASN A 162 -25.58 30.65 23.49
N TYR A 163 -24.49 30.42 22.75
CA TYR A 163 -24.03 29.07 22.38
C TYR A 163 -23.67 28.23 23.61
N ASP A 164 -23.00 28.81 24.60
CA ASP A 164 -22.65 28.11 25.85
C ASP A 164 -23.90 27.69 26.63
N ASN A 165 -24.90 28.57 26.74
CA ASN A 165 -26.17 28.23 27.38
C ASN A 165 -26.91 27.11 26.64
N GLN A 166 -26.93 27.15 25.30
CA GLN A 166 -27.54 26.09 24.49
C GLN A 166 -26.81 24.76 24.65
N TYR A 167 -25.48 24.79 24.63
CA TYR A 167 -24.63 23.62 24.82
C TYR A 167 -24.85 22.97 26.18
N LEU A 168 -24.91 23.78 27.25
CA LEU A 168 -25.18 23.28 28.61
C LEU A 168 -26.58 22.66 28.72
N ALA A 169 -27.60 23.26 28.09
CA ALA A 169 -28.95 22.73 28.10
C ALA A 169 -29.11 21.39 27.36
N GLN A 170 -28.31 21.15 26.32
CA GLN A 170 -28.34 19.91 25.53
C GLN A 170 -27.52 18.78 26.15
N ASN A 171 -26.56 19.10 27.02
CA ASN A 171 -25.62 18.15 27.62
C ASN A 171 -25.75 18.00 29.16
N SER A 172 -26.80 18.56 29.78
CA SER A 172 -27.16 18.37 31.20
C SER A 172 -28.11 17.19 31.39
#